data_AF-A0A7J9HBQ1-F1
#
_entry.id   AF-A0A7J9HBQ1-F1
#
_cell.length_a   1.000
_cell.length_b   1.000
_cell.length_c   1.000
_cell.angle_alpha   90.00
_cell.angle_beta   90.00
_cell.angle_gamma   90.00
#
_symmetry.space_group_name_H-M   'P 1'
#
loop_
_entity.id
_entity.type
_entity.pdbx_description
1 polymer ?
#
loop_
_entity_poly.entity_id
_entity_poly.type
_entity_poly.pdbx_seq_one_letter_code
_entity_poly.pdbx_strand_id
1 'polypeptide(L)'
;MNSPHGIPVDLLDRLVIIRTQIYGPSEMIQILAIRAQVEELVVDEESLALLGEIGQSTSLRHAVQLLSPASIVAKMNGRDGICKADLEEVSKLYIDAKSSAKILQEQQEKYIS
;
A
#
# COMPACT_ATOMS: atom_id res chain seq x y z
N MET A 1 2.61 -30.09 -10.76
CA MET A 1 2.27 -29.42 -12.03
C MET A 1 2.90 -28.03 -11.98
N ASN A 2 4.21 -27.93 -12.28
CA ASN A 2 4.94 -26.67 -12.16
C ASN A 2 5.23 -26.16 -13.57
N SER A 3 4.32 -25.36 -14.13
CA SER A 3 4.58 -24.59 -15.33
C SER A 3 4.90 -23.14 -14.96
N PRO A 4 5.86 -22.47 -15.62
CA PRO A 4 6.18 -21.08 -15.32
C PRO A 4 4.94 -20.20 -15.49
N HIS A 5 4.65 -19.38 -14.48
CA HIS A 5 3.46 -18.51 -14.44
C HIS A 5 2.11 -19.25 -14.59
N GLY A 6 2.07 -20.58 -14.44
CA GLY A 6 0.86 -21.38 -14.66
C GLY A 6 0.48 -21.55 -16.14
N ILE A 7 1.36 -21.21 -17.08
CA ILE A 7 1.08 -21.21 -18.52
C ILE A 7 1.66 -22.46 -19.19
N PRO A 8 0.94 -23.17 -20.09
CA PRO A 8 1.49 -24.28 -20.86
C PRO A 8 2.70 -23.85 -21.72
N VAL A 9 3.70 -24.72 -21.83
CA VAL A 9 4.99 -24.37 -22.46
C VAL A 9 4.83 -23.94 -23.93
N ASP A 10 3.97 -24.61 -24.70
CA ASP A 10 3.68 -24.23 -26.10
C ASP A 10 3.11 -22.81 -26.24
N LEU A 11 2.36 -22.33 -25.23
CA LEU A 11 1.88 -20.95 -25.22
C LEU A 11 3.00 -19.99 -24.81
N LEU A 12 3.83 -20.38 -23.83
CA LEU A 12 4.95 -19.58 -23.34
C LEU A 12 5.96 -19.28 -24.45
N ASP A 13 6.26 -20.24 -25.32
CA ASP A 13 7.17 -20.10 -26.46
C ASP A 13 6.69 -19.06 -27.49
N ARG A 14 5.42 -18.68 -27.46
CA ARG A 14 4.80 -17.68 -28.35
C ARG A 14 4.68 -16.30 -27.71
N LEU A 15 5.12 -16.13 -26.46
CA LEU A 15 4.98 -14.89 -25.71
C LEU A 15 6.30 -14.12 -25.62
N VAL A 16 6.20 -12.79 -25.69
CA VAL A 16 7.30 -11.88 -25.30
C VAL A 16 7.09 -11.49 -23.84
N ILE A 17 7.99 -11.92 -22.97
CA ILE A 17 7.92 -11.63 -21.54
C ILE A 17 8.64 -10.31 -21.25
N ILE A 18 7.88 -9.30 -20.83
CA ILE A 18 8.41 -8.03 -20.33
C ILE A 18 8.33 -8.05 -18.80
N ARG A 19 9.49 -7.94 -18.14
CA ARG A 19 9.58 -7.94 -16.68
C ARG A 19 9.46 -6.53 -16.14
N THR A 20 8.63 -6.34 -15.11
CA THR A 20 8.62 -5.12 -14.31
C THR A 20 9.62 -5.23 -13.17
N GLN A 21 10.10 -4.09 -12.70
CA GLN A 21 10.97 -3.99 -11.52
C GLN A 21 10.17 -3.47 -10.34
N ILE A 22 10.64 -3.78 -9.13
CA ILE A 22 10.05 -3.26 -7.89
C ILE A 22 10.45 -1.79 -7.76
N TYR A 23 9.49 -0.94 -7.41
CA TYR A 23 9.75 0.48 -7.19
C TYR A 23 10.70 0.71 -6.02
N GLY A 24 11.63 1.65 -6.20
CA GLY A 24 12.45 2.19 -5.11
C GLY A 24 11.68 3.16 -4.21
N PRO A 25 12.24 3.56 -3.06
CA PRO A 25 11.61 4.51 -2.14
C PRO A 25 11.22 5.84 -2.80
N SER A 26 12.13 6.41 -3.61
CA SER A 26 11.90 7.68 -4.31
C SER A 26 10.75 7.59 -5.31
N GLU A 27 10.68 6.49 -6.06
CA GLU A 27 9.62 6.23 -7.03
C GLU A 27 8.27 6.03 -6.32
N MET A 28 8.25 5.33 -5.18
CA MET A 28 7.04 5.18 -4.37
C MET A 28 6.51 6.53 -3.88
N ILE A 29 7.38 7.38 -3.32
CA ILE A 29 7.01 8.72 -2.87
C ILE A 29 6.43 9.54 -4.03
N GLN A 30 7.07 9.48 -5.20
CA GLN A 30 6.59 10.19 -6.38
C GLN A 30 5.21 9.69 -6.84
N ILE A 31 4.98 8.38 -6.85
CA ILE A 31 3.66 7.81 -7.20
C ILE A 31 2.60 8.25 -6.19
N LEU A 32 2.93 8.26 -4.90
CA LEU A 32 2.04 8.70 -3.83
C LEU A 32 1.72 10.20 -3.93
N ALA A 33 2.71 11.03 -4.25
CA ALA A 33 2.53 12.46 -4.46
C ALA A 33 1.60 12.75 -5.66
N ILE A 34 1.81 12.06 -6.79
CA ILE A 34 0.92 12.15 -7.95
C ILE A 34 -0.49 11.71 -7.56
N ARG A 35 -0.62 10.64 -6.76
CA ARG A 35 -1.93 10.14 -6.36
C ARG A 35 -2.66 11.11 -5.43
N ALA A 36 -1.97 11.70 -4.46
CA ALA A 36 -2.50 12.73 -3.59
C ALA A 36 -2.98 13.94 -4.40
N GLN A 37 -2.21 14.37 -5.41
CA GLN A 37 -2.61 15.46 -6.31
C GLN A 37 -3.87 15.12 -7.11
N VAL A 38 -3.98 13.89 -7.64
CA VAL A 38 -5.18 13.43 -8.38
C VAL A 38 -6.42 13.39 -7.50
N GLU A 39 -6.27 13.10 -6.21
CA GLU A 39 -7.36 13.09 -5.23
C GLU A 39 -7.58 14.47 -4.58
N GLU A 40 -6.88 15.51 -5.05
CA GLU A 40 -6.93 16.88 -4.50
C GLU A 40 -6.64 16.94 -2.99
N LEU A 41 -5.75 16.06 -2.52
CA LEU A 41 -5.32 15.97 -1.13
C LEU A 41 -4.05 16.79 -0.90
N VAL A 42 -4.07 17.62 0.14
CA VAL A 42 -2.88 18.32 0.62
C VAL A 42 -2.17 17.42 1.62
N VAL A 43 -0.92 17.05 1.33
CA VAL A 43 -0.09 16.18 2.17
C VAL A 43 1.27 16.85 2.34
N ASP A 44 1.77 16.94 3.58
CA ASP A 44 3.10 17.47 3.84
C ASP A 44 4.21 16.48 3.43
N GLU A 45 5.42 17.01 3.24
CA GLU A 45 6.57 16.21 2.81
C GLU A 45 6.94 15.10 3.81
N GLU A 46 6.80 15.34 5.12
CA GLU A 46 7.11 14.33 6.14
C GLU A 46 6.08 13.18 6.09
N SER A 47 4.81 13.50 5.88
CA SER A 47 3.75 12.50 5.66
C SER A 47 3.96 11.68 4.40
N LEU A 48 4.39 12.30 3.30
CA LEU A 48 4.72 11.58 2.06
C LEU A 48 5.92 10.65 2.25
N ALA A 49 6.95 11.09 2.99
CA ALA A 49 8.08 10.24 3.33
C ALA A 49 7.65 9.03 4.18
N LEU A 50 6.82 9.24 5.20
CA LEU A 50 6.26 8.16 6.02
C LEU A 50 5.44 7.16 5.18
N LEU A 51 4.59 7.65 4.26
CA LEU A 51 3.84 6.79 3.35
C LEU A 51 4.76 5.97 2.44
N GLY A 52 5.90 6.54 2.02
CA GLY A 52 6.94 5.82 1.29
C GLY A 52 7.53 4.66 2.09
N GLU A 53 7.86 4.90 3.37
CA GLU A 53 8.37 3.86 4.28
C GLU A 53 7.32 2.75 4.53
N ILE A 54 6.06 3.14 4.73
CA ILE A 54 4.93 2.20 4.86
C ILE A 54 4.80 1.38 3.57
N GLY A 55 4.87 2.02 2.40
CA GLY A 55 4.79 1.36 1.11
C GLY A 55 5.90 0.33 0.89
N GLN A 56 7.10 0.61 1.38
CA GLN A 56 8.25 -0.27 1.29
C GLN A 56 8.17 -1.46 2.26
N SER A 57 7.70 -1.24 3.48
CA SER A 57 7.52 -2.32 4.48
C SER A 57 6.33 -3.23 4.16
N THR A 58 5.26 -2.66 3.57
CA THR A 58 4.01 -3.38 3.27
C THR A 58 3.84 -3.61 1.76
N SER A 59 3.15 -2.67 1.08
CA SER A 59 2.95 -2.57 -0.36
C SER A 59 2.54 -1.15 -0.76
N LEU A 60 2.86 -0.74 -1.99
CA LEU A 60 2.41 0.54 -2.55
C LEU A 60 0.88 0.69 -2.55
N ARG A 61 0.14 -0.42 -2.76
CA ARG A 61 -1.32 -0.43 -2.70
C ARG A 61 -1.83 -0.02 -1.31
N HIS A 62 -1.24 -0.58 -0.25
CA HIS A 62 -1.63 -0.26 1.11
C HIS A 62 -1.36 1.22 1.43
N ALA A 63 -0.17 1.73 1.08
CA ALA A 63 0.15 3.14 1.27
C ALA A 63 -0.83 4.08 0.55
N VAL A 64 -1.21 3.78 -0.70
CA VAL A 64 -2.24 4.56 -1.43
C VAL A 64 -3.59 4.52 -0.72
N GLN A 65 -3.99 3.35 -0.19
CA GLN A 65 -5.26 3.20 0.52
C GLN A 65 -5.33 3.98 1.83
N LEU A 66 -4.20 4.34 2.44
CA LEU A 66 -4.16 5.14 3.67
C LEU A 66 -4.45 6.64 3.41
N LEU A 67 -4.26 7.15 2.19
CA LEU A 67 -4.48 8.56 1.86
C LEU A 67 -5.92 9.02 2.11
N SER A 68 -6.91 8.26 1.63
CA SER A 68 -8.32 8.62 1.76
C SER A 68 -8.80 8.64 3.22
N PRO A 69 -8.58 7.61 4.06
CA PRO A 69 -8.95 7.68 5.47
C PRO A 69 -8.14 8.72 6.25
N ALA A 70 -6.86 8.97 5.90
CA ALA A 70 -6.08 10.04 6.53
C ALA A 70 -6.64 11.44 6.21
N SER A 71 -7.17 11.65 5.01
CA SER A 71 -7.90 12.89 4.67
C SER A 71 -9.17 13.05 5.52
N ILE A 72 -9.90 11.96 5.78
CA ILE A 72 -11.10 12.01 6.62
C ILE A 72 -10.72 12.38 8.06
N VAL A 73 -9.68 11.76 8.61
CA VAL A 73 -9.18 12.09 9.96
C VAL A 73 -8.70 13.54 10.05
N ALA A 74 -7.95 14.02 9.06
CA ALA A 74 -7.54 15.42 8.99
C ALA A 74 -8.75 16.37 9.01
N LYS A 75 -9.77 16.09 8.19
CA LYS A 75 -11.02 16.87 8.13
C LYS A 75 -11.81 16.82 9.44
N MET A 76 -11.87 15.67 10.10
CA MET A 76 -12.48 15.54 11.43
C MET A 76 -11.77 16.39 12.48
N ASN A 77 -10.45 16.54 12.33
CA ASN A 77 -9.62 17.42 13.16
C ASN A 77 -9.64 18.90 12.72
N GLY A 78 -10.52 19.26 11.77
CA GLY A 78 -10.67 20.63 11.27
C GLY A 78 -9.52 21.12 10.38
N ARG A 79 -8.72 20.20 9.81
CA ARG A 79 -7.61 20.50 8.91
C ARG A 79 -7.89 19.96 7.51
N ASP A 80 -7.48 20.70 6.48
CA ASP A 80 -7.54 20.24 5.09
C ASP A 80 -6.28 19.46 4.67
N GLY A 81 -5.17 19.66 5.39
CA GLY A 81 -3.90 18.98 5.15
C GLY A 81 -3.72 17.75 6.03
N ILE A 82 -3.36 16.63 5.40
CA ILE A 82 -2.93 15.39 6.06
C ILE A 82 -1.58 15.65 6.73
N CYS A 83 -1.46 15.27 7.99
CA CYS A 83 -0.19 15.29 8.72
C CYS A 83 0.21 13.89 9.19
N LYS A 84 1.45 13.79 9.68
CA LYS A 84 2.05 12.54 10.16
C LYS A 84 1.18 11.85 11.23
N ALA A 85 0.58 12.61 12.14
CA ALA A 85 -0.27 12.07 13.19
C ALA A 85 -1.52 11.38 12.65
N ASP A 86 -2.12 11.93 11.58
CA ASP A 86 -3.28 11.31 10.93
C ASP A 86 -2.90 9.97 10.31
N LEU A 87 -1.73 9.88 9.68
CA LEU A 87 -1.20 8.64 9.12
C LEU A 87 -0.89 7.60 10.21
N GLU A 88 -0.27 8.00 11.31
CA GLU A 88 0.02 7.10 12.43
C GLU A 88 -1.25 6.55 13.08
N GLU A 89 -2.32 7.35 13.14
CA GLU A 89 -3.63 6.91 13.62
C GLU A 89 -4.25 5.89 12.65
N VAL A 90 -4.31 6.23 11.36
CA VAL A 90 -4.91 5.38 10.33
C VAL A 90 -4.14 4.07 10.18
N SER A 91 -2.80 4.08 10.26
CA SER A 91 -1.99 2.86 10.22
C SER A 91 -2.25 1.90 11.39
N LYS A 92 -2.77 2.39 12.53
CA LYS A 92 -3.21 1.52 13.64
C LYS A 92 -4.59 0.92 13.39
N LEU A 93 -5.45 1.65 12.69
CA LEU A 93 -6.83 1.24 12.39
C LEU A 93 -6.91 0.28 11.20
N TYR A 94 -6.08 0.50 10.18
CA TYR A 94 -6.09 -0.25 8.92
C TYR A 94 -4.82 -1.08 8.77
N ILE A 95 -4.99 -2.40 8.86
CA ILE A 95 -3.90 -3.37 8.87
C ILE A 95 -3.62 -3.84 7.44
N ASP A 96 -2.34 -4.02 7.08
CA ASP A 96 -1.96 -4.57 5.79
C ASP A 96 -2.21 -6.10 5.71
N ALA A 97 -2.27 -6.63 4.49
CA ALA A 97 -2.58 -8.04 4.27
C ALA A 97 -1.60 -9.01 4.94
N LYS A 98 -0.30 -8.70 5.02
CA LYS A 98 0.70 -9.59 5.66
C LYS A 98 0.50 -9.63 7.16
N SER A 99 0.33 -8.46 7.78
CA SER A 99 0.05 -8.36 9.22
C SER A 99 -1.28 -9.02 9.57
N SER A 100 -2.32 -8.83 8.75
CA SER A 100 -3.61 -9.51 8.93
C SER A 100 -3.49 -11.03 8.85
N ALA A 101 -2.73 -11.55 7.88
CA ALA A 101 -2.51 -12.99 7.76
C ALA A 101 -1.75 -13.56 8.96
N LYS A 102 -0.77 -12.82 9.48
CA LYS A 102 -0.02 -13.20 10.69
C LYS A 102 -0.93 -13.29 11.92
N ILE A 103 -1.80 -12.30 12.13
CA ILE A 103 -2.78 -12.32 13.24
C ILE A 103 -3.71 -13.54 13.12
N LEU A 104 -4.17 -13.86 11.92
CA LEU A 104 -5.05 -15.00 11.68
C LEU A 104 -4.33 -16.33 11.98
N GLN A 105 -3.05 -16.44 11.64
CA GLN A 105 -2.24 -17.61 11.98
C GLN A 105 -1.99 -17.73 13.49
N GLU A 106 -1.70 -16.63 14.18
CA GLU A 106 -1.49 -16.60 15.64
C GLU A 106 -2.78 -16.90 16.42
N GLN A 107 -3.94 -16.59 15.85
CA GLN A 107 -5.24 -16.79 16.46
C GLN A 107 -6.04 -17.91 15.79
N GLN A 108 -5.37 -18.85 15.13
CA GLN A 108 -6.00 -19.90 14.30
C GLN A 108 -7.11 -20.66 15.03
N GLU A 109 -6.96 -20.89 16.34
CA GLU A 109 -7.96 -21.57 17.19
C GLU A 109 -9.31 -20.85 17.28
N LYS A 110 -9.34 -19.54 17.01
CA LYS A 110 -10.58 -18.72 17.02
C LYS A 110 -11.29 -18.69 15.67
N TYR A 111 -10.68 -19.20 14.61
CA TYR A 111 -11.21 -19.15 13.24
C TYR A 111 -11.61 -20.54 12.76
N ILE A 112 -12.68 -20.59 11.96
CA ILE A 112 -13.16 -21.82 11.34
C ILE A 112 -12.28 -22.13 10.12
N SER A 113 -11.97 -23.41 9.93
CA SER A 113 -11.22 -23.93 8.78
C SER A 113 -12.09 -24.14 7.54
#